data_AF-A0A8T0SJE7-F1
#
_entry.id   AF-A0A8T0SJE7-F1
#
_cell.length_a   1.000
_cell.length_b   1.000
_cell.length_c   1.000
_cell.angle_alpha   90.00
_cell.angle_beta   90.00
_cell.angle_gamma   90.00
#
_symmetry.space_group_name_H-M   'P 1'
#
loop_
_entity.id
_entity.type
_entity.pdbx_description
1 polymer ?
#
loop_
_entity_poly.entity_id
_entity_poly.type
_entity_poly.pdbx_seq_one_letter_code
_entity_poly.pdbx_strand_id
1 'polypeptide(L)' 'MKRLEIKMAAEKERSDLQRDQLELKRRKEDDKVMKMDLRGLDERQRRYYEKMQDEIISRRFGGA' A
#
# COMPACT_ATOMS: atom_id res chain seq x y z
N MET A 1 12.15 -33.38 -14.33
CA MET A 1 12.35 -32.00 -14.82
C MET A 1 11.03 -31.25 -14.95
N LYS A 2 10.16 -31.52 -15.95
CA LYS A 2 8.86 -30.81 -16.14
C LYS A 2 7.98 -30.61 -14.89
N ARG A 3 7.82 -31.64 -14.05
CA ARG A 3 6.98 -31.54 -12.83
C ARG A 3 7.54 -30.56 -11.78
N LEU A 4 8.86 -30.38 -11.73
CA LEU A 4 9.51 -29.45 -10.82
C LEU A 4 9.33 -28.00 -11.31
N GLU A 5 9.50 -27.77 -12.62
CA GLU A 5 9.30 -26.46 -13.25
C GLU A 5 7.87 -25.96 -13.08
N ILE A 6 6.88 -26.83 -13.28
CA ILE A 6 5.45 -26.51 -13.05
C ILE A 6 5.21 -26.10 -11.60
N LYS A 7 5.80 -26.81 -10.62
CA LYS A 7 5.68 -26.47 -9.20
C LYS A 7 6.31 -25.11 -8.89
N MET A 8 7.50 -24.83 -9.41
CA MET A 8 8.16 -23.55 -9.18
C MET A 8 7.38 -22.38 -9.81
N ALA A 9 6.81 -22.58 -11.00
CA ALA A 9 5.98 -21.58 -11.65
C ALA A 9 4.73 -21.26 -10.82
N ALA A 10 4.05 -22.30 -10.31
CA ALA A 10 2.88 -22.14 -9.44
C ALA A 10 3.22 -21.43 -8.11
N GLU A 11 4.35 -21.76 -7.48
CA GLU A 11 4.80 -21.07 -6.26
C GLU A 11 5.18 -19.62 -6.52
N LYS A 12 5.82 -19.33 -7.67
CA LYS A 12 6.11 -17.96 -8.07
C LYS A 12 4.84 -17.15 -8.29
N GLU A 13 3.88 -17.69 -9.05
CA GLU A 13 2.59 -17.05 -9.29
C GLU A 13 1.85 -16.80 -7.97
N ARG A 14 1.86 -17.76 -7.04
CA ARG A 14 1.28 -17.60 -5.70
C ARG A 14 1.96 -16.47 -4.91
N SER A 15 3.29 -16.39 -4.96
CA SER A 15 4.06 -15.33 -4.32
C SER A 15 3.73 -13.95 -4.90
N ASP A 16 3.64 -13.86 -6.23
CA ASP A 16 3.30 -12.63 -6.94
C ASP A 16 1.88 -12.17 -6.58
N LEU A 17 0.90 -13.08 -6.60
CA LEU A 17 -0.47 -12.79 -6.17
C LEU A 17 -0.56 -12.33 -4.71
N GLN A 18 0.24 -12.92 -3.82
CA GLN A 18 0.28 -12.51 -2.41
C GLN A 18 0.86 -11.09 -2.27
N ARG A 19 1.90 -10.77 -3.05
CA ARG A 19 2.48 -9.42 -3.09
C ARG A 19 1.45 -8.39 -3.59
N ASP A 20 0.74 -8.70 -4.65
CA ASP A 20 -0.28 -7.82 -5.23
C ASP A 20 -1.43 -7.58 -4.24
N GLN A 21 -1.87 -8.63 -3.51
CA GLN A 21 -2.88 -8.47 -2.46
C GLN A 21 -2.42 -7.54 -1.33
N LEU A 22 -1.17 -7.66 -0.89
CA LEU A 22 -0.62 -6.77 0.13
C LEU A 22 -0.54 -5.33 -0.36
N GLU A 23 -0.14 -5.13 -1.61
CA GLU A 23 -0.08 -3.81 -2.23
C GLU A 23 -1.48 -3.19 -2.37
N LEU A 24 -2.46 -3.96 -2.82
CA LEU A 24 -3.86 -3.51 -2.90
C LEU A 24 -4.42 -3.14 -1.53
N LYS A 25 -4.13 -3.94 -0.49
CA LYS A 25 -4.54 -3.62 0.88
C LYS A 25 -3.94 -2.31 1.35
N ARG A 26 -2.63 -2.11 1.14
CA ARG A 26 -1.94 -0.87 1.48
C ARG A 26 -2.53 0.33 0.72
N ARG A 27 -2.78 0.21 -0.59
CA ARG A 27 -3.40 1.28 -1.39
C ARG A 27 -4.79 1.67 -0.87
N LYS A 28 -5.61 0.70 -0.45
CA LYS A 28 -6.91 0.97 0.17
C LYS A 28 -6.79 1.72 1.49
N GLU A 29 -5.79 1.39 2.31
CA GLU A 29 -5.53 2.08 3.57
C GLU A 29 -5.02 3.51 3.33
N ASP A 30 -4.06 3.68 2.42
CA ASP A 30 -3.56 4.97 2.01
C ASP A 30 -4.70 5.88 1.48
N ASP A 31 -5.59 5.34 0.63
CA ASP A 31 -6.73 6.09 0.09
C ASP A 31 -7.72 6.54 1.15
N LYS A 32 -7.88 5.79 2.25
CA LYS A 32 -8.71 6.23 3.39
C LYS A 32 -8.08 7.45 4.07
N VAL A 33 -6.77 7.43 4.28
CA VAL A 33 -6.03 8.55 4.89
C VAL A 33 -6.06 9.77 3.99
N MET A 34 -5.84 9.60 2.68
CA MET A 34 -5.85 10.69 1.69
C MET A 34 -7.23 11.34 1.54
N LYS A 35 -8.32 10.63 1.78
CA LYS A 35 -9.70 11.14 1.66
C LYS A 35 -10.30 11.62 2.98
N MET A 36 -9.55 11.59 4.08
CA MET A 36 -10.05 12.03 5.37
C MET A 36 -10.34 13.54 5.37
N ASP A 37 -11.54 13.94 5.83
CA ASP A 37 -11.83 15.35 6.09
C ASP A 37 -11.13 15.81 7.37
N LEU A 38 -10.20 16.75 7.23
CA LEU A 38 -9.39 17.25 8.32
C LEU A 38 -9.99 18.45 9.05
N ARG A 39 -11.06 19.05 8.50
CA ARG A 39 -11.62 20.32 9.01
C ARG A 39 -12.30 20.20 10.38
N GLY A 40 -12.70 18.98 10.75
CA GLY A 40 -13.35 18.68 12.04
C GLY A 40 -12.40 18.15 13.11
N LEU A 41 -11.10 18.02 12.83
CA LEU A 41 -10.12 17.45 13.75
C LEU A 41 -9.48 18.54 14.61
N ASP A 42 -9.06 18.15 15.82
CA ASP A 42 -8.19 19.01 16.62
C ASP A 42 -6.82 19.19 15.96
N GLU A 43 -6.05 20.19 16.40
CA GLU A 43 -4.78 20.54 15.78
C GLU A 43 -3.77 19.38 15.79
N ARG A 44 -3.75 18.57 16.85
CA ARG A 44 -2.81 17.45 16.99
C ARG A 44 -3.18 16.32 16.03
N GLN A 45 -4.46 15.98 15.95
CA GLN A 45 -5.01 14.98 15.03
C GLN A 45 -4.82 15.42 13.58
N ARG A 46 -5.07 16.70 13.28
CA ARG A 46 -4.85 17.26 11.94
C ARG A 46 -3.40 17.09 11.50
N ARG A 47 -2.44 17.54 12.30
CA ARG A 47 -1.01 17.42 12.00
C ARG A 47 -0.56 15.97 11.82
N TYR A 48 -1.14 15.04 12.58
CA TYR A 48 -0.85 13.61 12.44
C TYR A 48 -1.26 13.10 11.05
N TYR A 49 -2.48 13.40 10.60
CA TYR A 49 -2.96 12.95 9.30
C TYR A 49 -2.32 13.69 8.14
N GLU A 50 -2.02 15.00 8.27
CA GLU A 50 -1.22 15.76 7.30
C GLU A 50 0.14 15.07 7.07
N LYS A 51 0.86 14.72 8.15
CA LYS A 51 2.14 14.00 8.04
C LYS A 51 1.98 12.63 7.37
N MET A 52 0.93 11.88 7.71
CA MET A 52 0.66 10.60 7.05
C MET A 52 0.38 10.76 5.56
N GLN A 53 -0.37 11.79 5.16
CA GLN A 53 -0.63 12.11 3.76
C GLN A 53 0.67 12.44 3.01
N ASP A 54 1.57 13.22 3.63
CA ASP A 54 2.89 13.53 3.07
C ASP A 54 3.75 12.27 2.88
N GLU A 55 3.75 11.35 3.86
CA GLU A 55 4.44 10.06 3.74
C GLU A 55 3.85 9.21 2.62
N ILE A 56 2.52 9.20 2.46
CA ILE A 56 1.83 8.48 1.36
C ILE A 56 2.21 9.08 0.01
N ILE A 57 2.19 10.41 -0.12
CA ILE A 57 2.60 11.12 -1.34
C ILE A 57 4.07 10.80 -1.66
N SER A 58 4.95 10.86 -0.66
CA SER A 58 6.37 10.54 -0.82
C SER A 58 6.59 9.11 -1.29
N ARG A 59 5.83 8.12 -0.79
CA ARG A 59 5.91 6.74 -1.28
C ARG A 59 5.38 6.57 -2.71
N ARG A 60 4.35 7.33 -3.10
CA ARG A 60 3.73 7.25 -4.44
C ARG A 60 4.53 7.98 -5.51
N PHE A 61 5.16 9.10 -5.16
CA PHE A 61 5.79 10.03 -6.12
C PHE A 61 7.29 10.27 -5.86
N GLY A 62 7.81 9.92 -4.69
CA GLY A 62 9.22 10.09 -4.30
C GLY A 62 10.11 8.89 -4.62
N GLY A 63 9.65 7.98 -5.48
CA GLY A 63 10.50 6.92 -6.04
C GLY A 63 11.32 7.45 -7.21
N ALA A 64 12.45 8.08 -6.91
CA ALA A 64 13.62 8.18 -7.79
C ALA A 64 14.77 7.37 -7.16
#